data_AF-A0A133UY91-F1
#
_entry.id   AF-A0A133UY91-F1
#
_cell.length_a   1.000
_cell.length_b   1.000
_cell.length_c   1.000
_cell.angle_alpha   90.00
_cell.angle_beta   90.00
_cell.angle_gamma   90.00
#
_symmetry.space_group_name_H-M   'P 1'
#
loop_
_entity.id
_entity.type
_entity.pdbx_description
1 polymer ?
#
loop_
_entity_poly.entity_id
_entity_poly.type
_entity_poly.pdbx_seq_one_letter_code
_entity_poly.pdbx_strand_id
1 'polypeptide(L)'
;MGNISSTLIFVIICLFIYNFFMIPLTDLKDIEGDKMEEIKTFPNIIGSDRTLLIGLFSYLLLPILAFYGFLFYNFNYLCIILLLLPSIMNIKRILDLRTKPGSQEDYEKLRDFQIPSGMLVTLMLFIGTI
;
A
#
# COMPACT_ATOMS: atom_id res chain seq x y z
N MET A 1 7.05 28.84 17.22
CA MET A 1 6.99 27.43 16.76
C MET A 1 5.81 27.31 15.83
N GLY A 2 6.00 26.86 14.58
CA GLY A 2 4.88 26.66 13.65
C GLY A 2 4.02 25.49 14.12
N ASN A 3 2.72 25.72 14.30
CA ASN A 3 1.79 24.64 14.63
C ASN A 3 1.60 23.75 13.40
N ILE A 4 1.81 22.45 13.57
CA ILE A 4 1.50 21.44 12.55
C ILE A 4 -0.03 21.35 12.45
N SER A 5 -0.58 21.44 11.22
CA SER A 5 -2.03 21.34 11.03
C SER A 5 -2.52 19.91 11.30
N SER A 6 -3.75 19.77 11.80
CA SER A 6 -4.40 18.47 12.00
C SER A 6 -4.53 17.68 10.70
N THR A 7 -4.76 18.36 9.58
CA THR A 7 -4.76 17.79 8.23
C THR A 7 -3.41 17.17 7.87
N LEU A 8 -2.30 17.85 8.16
CA LEU A 8 -0.96 17.32 7.88
C LEU A 8 -0.64 16.11 8.77
N ILE A 9 -1.02 16.15 10.05
CA ILE A 9 -0.91 14.99 10.96
C ILE A 9 -1.68 13.79 10.39
N PHE A 10 -2.91 14.02 9.90
CA PHE A 10 -3.73 12.98 9.30
C PHE A 10 -3.10 12.38 8.04
N VAL A 11 -2.54 13.20 7.13
CA VAL A 11 -1.78 12.70 5.96
C VAL A 11 -0.62 11.82 6.39
N ILE A 12 0.16 12.24 7.39
CA ILE A 12 1.30 11.46 7.89
C ILE A 12 0.83 10.10 8.43
N ILE A 13 -0.28 10.06 9.16
CA ILE A 13 -0.87 8.81 9.65
C ILE A 13 -1.29 7.91 8.48
N CYS A 14 -1.96 8.46 7.46
CA CYS A 14 -2.36 7.71 6.27
C CYS A 14 -1.15 7.10 5.56
N LEU A 15 -0.09 7.89 5.36
CA LEU A 15 1.16 7.41 4.75
C LEU A 15 1.85 6.35 5.59
N PHE A 16 1.90 6.54 6.91
CA PHE A 16 2.48 5.55 7.82
C PHE A 16 1.75 4.22 7.72
N ILE A 17 0.42 4.23 7.85
CA ILE A 17 -0.40 3.02 7.77
C ILE A 17 -0.24 2.34 6.41
N TYR A 18 -0.30 3.10 5.32
CA TYR A 18 -0.11 2.56 3.97
C TYR A 18 1.26 1.88 3.81
N ASN A 19 2.35 2.57 4.17
CA ASN A 19 3.70 2.04 4.04
C ASN A 19 3.94 0.84 4.95
N PHE A 20 3.44 0.88 6.19
CA PHE A 20 3.56 -0.22 7.14
C PHE A 20 3.05 -1.55 6.57
N PHE A 21 1.92 -1.52 5.86
CA PHE A 21 1.35 -2.71 5.23
C PHE A 21 1.92 -3.03 3.84
N MET A 22 2.56 -2.05 3.18
CA MET A 22 3.18 -2.24 1.87
C MET A 22 4.57 -2.86 1.93
N ILE A 23 5.37 -2.54 2.95
CA ILE A 23 6.73 -3.06 3.11
C ILE A 23 6.78 -4.60 3.06
N PRO A 24 5.90 -5.33 3.78
CA PRO A 24 5.86 -6.79 3.64
C PRO A 24 5.65 -7.30 2.21
N LEU A 25 4.92 -6.57 1.36
CA LEU A 25 4.72 -6.97 -0.04
C LEU A 25 5.98 -6.78 -0.88
N THR A 26 6.78 -5.75 -0.60
CA THR A 26 8.02 -5.54 -1.34
C THR A 26 9.06 -6.62 -1.08
N ASP A 27 8.95 -7.33 0.04
CA ASP A 27 9.82 -8.43 0.43
C ASP A 27 9.45 -9.76 -0.28
N LEU A 28 8.26 -9.87 -0.89
CA LEU A 28 7.81 -11.12 -1.53
C LEU A 28 8.70 -11.60 -2.66
N LYS A 29 9.35 -10.69 -3.38
CA LYS A 29 10.30 -11.01 -4.46
C LYS A 29 11.59 -11.69 -3.97
N ASP A 30 11.95 -11.48 -2.71
CA ASP A 30 13.18 -12.02 -2.13
C ASP A 30 12.90 -13.27 -1.28
N ILE A 31 11.65 -13.76 -1.25
CA ILE A 31 11.21 -14.82 -0.33
C ILE A 31 12.07 -16.09 -0.40
N GLU A 32 12.51 -16.51 -1.61
CA GLU A 32 13.36 -17.69 -1.76
C GLU A 32 14.79 -17.44 -1.27
N GLY A 33 15.37 -16.29 -1.61
CA GLY A 33 16.72 -15.88 -1.17
C GLY A 33 16.78 -15.70 0.35
N ASP A 34 15.83 -14.96 0.92
CA ASP A 34 15.72 -14.75 2.36
C ASP A 34 15.57 -16.08 3.10
N LYS A 35 14.84 -17.03 2.51
CA LYS A 35 14.64 -18.36 3.11
C LYS A 35 15.92 -19.19 3.09
N MET A 36 16.75 -19.08 2.05
CA MET A 36 18.05 -19.73 1.98
C MET A 36 19.06 -19.14 2.99
N GLU A 37 18.95 -17.84 3.26
CA GLU A 37 19.81 -17.13 4.22
C GLU A 37 19.25 -17.12 5.66
N GLU A 38 18.15 -17.83 5.92
CA GLU A 38 17.45 -17.88 7.21
C GLU A 38 17.00 -16.50 7.75
N ILE A 39 16.77 -15.54 6.85
CA ILE A 39 16.28 -14.20 7.17
C ILE A 39 14.78 -14.25 7.46
N LYS A 40 14.42 -13.73 8.64
CA LYS A 40 13.04 -13.70 9.14
C LYS A 40 12.28 -12.46 8.64
N THR A 41 11.96 -12.42 7.35
CA THR A 41 11.06 -11.41 6.77
C THR A 41 9.59 -11.78 6.98
N PHE A 42 8.67 -10.82 6.85
CA PHE A 42 7.23 -11.08 6.97
C PHE A 42 6.77 -12.23 6.06
N PRO A 43 7.06 -12.21 4.74
CA PRO A 43 6.74 -13.33 3.84
C PRO A 43 7.21 -14.70 4.35
N ASN A 44 8.41 -14.77 4.94
CA ASN A 44 8.97 -16.02 5.45
C ASN A 44 8.33 -16.51 6.75
N ILE A 45 7.88 -15.59 7.61
CA ILE A 45 7.26 -15.95 8.90
C ILE A 45 5.80 -16.37 8.70
N ILE A 46 5.02 -15.60 7.94
CA ILE A 46 3.56 -15.79 7.83
C ILE A 46 3.12 -16.41 6.50
N GLY A 47 4.03 -16.55 5.54
CA GLY A 47 3.76 -17.06 4.20
C GLY A 47 3.39 -15.96 3.20
N SER A 48 3.63 -16.25 1.92
CA SER A 48 3.34 -15.35 0.80
C SER A 48 1.85 -15.00 0.69
N ASP A 49 0.97 -15.99 0.85
CA ASP A 49 -0.48 -15.79 0.80
C ASP A 49 -0.92 -14.76 1.86
N ARG A 50 -0.61 -14.97 3.14
CA ARG A 50 -1.01 -14.02 4.21
C ARG A 50 -0.40 -12.63 4.00
N THR A 51 0.81 -12.56 3.47
CA THR A 51 1.44 -11.29 3.12
C THR A 51 0.67 -10.56 2.02
N LEU A 52 0.26 -11.24 0.95
CA LEU A 52 -0.62 -10.68 -0.09
C LEU A 52 -1.94 -10.15 0.50
N LEU A 53 -2.51 -10.84 1.50
CA LEU A 53 -3.71 -10.38 2.21
C LEU A 53 -3.50 -9.05 2.93
N ILE A 54 -2.34 -8.86 3.56
CA ILE A 54 -1.98 -7.61 4.23
C ILE A 54 -1.90 -6.46 3.23
N GLY A 55 -1.30 -6.67 2.06
CA GLY A 55 -1.25 -5.66 1.01
C GLY A 55 -2.61 -5.32 0.44
N LEU A 56 -3.46 -6.33 0.27
CA LEU A 56 -4.85 -6.12 -0.14
C LEU A 56 -5.59 -5.22 0.85
N PHE A 57 -5.39 -5.44 2.16
CA PHE A 57 -5.93 -4.58 3.20
C PHE A 57 -5.42 -3.13 3.08
N SER A 58 -4.12 -2.93 2.81
CA SER A 58 -3.54 -1.59 2.59
C SER A 58 -4.26 -0.82 1.48
N TYR A 59 -4.44 -1.45 0.32
CA TYR A 59 -5.09 -0.81 -0.82
C TYR A 59 -6.60 -0.62 -0.63
N LEU A 60 -7.28 -1.48 0.13
CA LEU A 60 -8.68 -1.26 0.50
C LEU A 60 -8.84 -0.08 1.48
N LEU A 61 -7.86 0.11 2.36
CA LEU A 61 -7.92 1.14 3.39
C LEU A 61 -7.72 2.55 2.82
N LEU A 62 -6.97 2.71 1.73
CA LEU A 62 -6.72 4.01 1.09
C LEU A 62 -7.97 4.84 0.77
N PRO A 63 -8.97 4.33 -0.01
CA PRO A 63 -10.17 5.10 -0.30
C PRO A 63 -11.02 5.36 0.96
N ILE A 64 -10.98 4.46 1.94
CA ILE A 64 -11.67 4.64 3.23
C ILE A 64 -11.05 5.80 4.01
N LEU A 65 -9.72 5.86 4.09
CA LEU A 65 -8.98 6.96 4.72
C LEU A 65 -9.19 8.28 3.97
N ALA A 66 -9.23 8.25 2.64
CA ALA A 66 -9.52 9.44 1.82
C ALA A 66 -10.94 9.97 2.09
N PHE A 67 -11.92 9.07 2.18
CA PHE A 67 -13.30 9.43 2.52
C PHE A 67 -13.41 10.00 3.94
N TYR A 68 -12.72 9.39 4.91
CA TYR A 68 -12.62 9.94 6.26
C TYR A 68 -11.95 11.32 6.28
N GLY A 69 -10.88 11.51 5.49
CA GLY A 69 -10.24 12.80 5.26
C GLY A 69 -11.20 13.86 4.72
N PHE A 70 -12.08 13.48 3.78
CA PHE A 70 -13.09 14.37 3.23
C PHE A 70 -14.10 14.82 4.30
N LEU A 71 -14.57 13.91 5.15
CA LEU A 71 -15.55 14.21 6.18
C LEU A 71 -15.00 15.08 7.34
N PHE A 72 -13.74 14.87 7.74
CA PHE A 72 -13.21 15.43 8.99
C PHE A 72 -12.02 16.37 8.83
N TYR A 73 -11.33 16.36 7.68
CA TYR A 73 -10.09 17.12 7.44
C TYR A 73 -10.13 17.99 6.19
N ASN A 74 -11.32 18.21 5.61
CA ASN A 74 -11.56 19.00 4.40
C ASN A 74 -10.77 18.50 3.18
N PHE A 75 -10.53 17.18 3.07
CA PHE A 75 -9.89 16.69 1.85
C PHE A 75 -10.77 16.97 0.63
N ASN A 76 -10.15 17.24 -0.50
CA ASN A 76 -10.83 17.33 -1.77
C ASN A 76 -11.46 15.97 -2.14
N TYR A 77 -12.75 15.95 -2.52
CA TYR A 77 -13.45 14.72 -2.90
C TYR A 77 -12.79 14.02 -4.11
N LEU A 78 -12.07 14.76 -4.96
CA LEU A 78 -11.27 14.20 -6.05
C LEU A 78 -10.18 13.24 -5.55
N CYS A 79 -9.65 13.44 -4.33
CA CYS A 79 -8.67 12.55 -3.72
C CYS A 79 -9.20 11.11 -3.58
N ILE A 80 -10.49 10.96 -3.25
CA ILE A 80 -11.14 9.64 -3.13
C ILE A 80 -11.12 8.92 -4.47
N ILE A 81 -11.49 9.62 -5.55
CA ILE A 81 -11.54 9.06 -6.92
C ILE A 81 -10.13 8.71 -7.39
N LEU A 82 -9.16 9.60 -7.14
CA LEU A 82 -7.77 9.43 -7.54
C LEU A 82 -7.12 8.23 -6.83
N LEU A 83 -7.43 7.99 -5.56
CA LEU A 83 -6.93 6.83 -4.80
C LEU A 83 -7.66 5.52 -5.12
N LEU A 84 -8.90 5.58 -5.59
CA LEU A 84 -9.67 4.40 -5.98
C LEU A 84 -9.00 3.63 -7.14
N LEU A 85 -8.47 4.35 -8.13
CA LEU A 85 -7.81 3.77 -9.31
C LEU A 85 -6.58 2.92 -8.97
N PRO A 86 -5.54 3.43 -8.29
CA PRO A 86 -4.38 2.62 -7.91
C PRO A 86 -4.79 1.49 -6.95
N SER A 87 -5.78 1.70 -6.07
CA SER A 87 -6.30 0.64 -5.22
C SER A 87 -6.87 -0.52 -6.02
N ILE A 88 -7.77 -0.26 -6.97
CA ILE A 88 -8.38 -1.32 -7.80
C ILE A 88 -7.32 -2.06 -8.63
N MET A 89 -6.38 -1.33 -9.24
CA MET A 89 -5.31 -1.93 -10.05
C MET A 89 -4.42 -2.86 -9.24
N ASN A 90 -4.00 -2.44 -8.03
CA ASN A 90 -3.16 -3.26 -7.16
C ASN A 90 -3.94 -4.42 -6.55
N ILE A 91 -5.19 -4.21 -6.12
CA ILE A 91 -6.05 -5.28 -5.60
C ILE A 91 -6.21 -6.37 -6.65
N LYS A 92 -6.49 -6.01 -7.91
CA LYS A 92 -6.62 -7.00 -8.99
C LYS A 92 -5.35 -7.85 -9.13
N ARG A 93 -4.17 -7.21 -9.19
CA ARG A 93 -2.89 -7.91 -9.29
C ARG A 93 -2.63 -8.83 -8.09
N ILE A 94 -2.91 -8.36 -6.89
CA ILE A 94 -2.76 -9.15 -5.67
C ILE A 94 -3.70 -10.36 -5.68
N LEU A 95 -4.94 -10.18 -6.11
CA LEU A 95 -5.90 -11.28 -6.24
C LEU A 95 -5.47 -12.30 -7.30
N ASP A 96 -4.96 -11.84 -8.44
CA ASP A 96 -4.41 -12.72 -9.48
C ASP A 96 -3.31 -13.63 -8.90
N LEU A 97 -2.37 -13.06 -8.12
CA LEU A 97 -1.29 -13.79 -7.44
C LEU A 97 -1.72 -14.65 -6.25
N ARG A 98 -2.91 -14.40 -5.69
CA ARG A 98 -3.50 -15.28 -4.67
C ARG A 98 -4.17 -16.50 -5.29
N THR A 99 -4.80 -16.33 -6.46
CA THR A 99 -5.49 -17.44 -7.14
C THR A 99 -4.54 -18.43 -7.79
N LYS A 100 -3.34 -18.00 -8.18
CA LYS A 100 -2.28 -18.84 -8.74
C LYS A 100 -1.00 -18.55 -7.97
N PRO A 101 -0.31 -19.55 -7.38
CA PRO A 101 0.95 -19.31 -6.69
C PRO A 101 1.91 -18.57 -7.62
N GLY A 102 2.21 -17.31 -7.28
CA GLY A 102 3.09 -16.47 -8.07
C GLY A 102 4.51 -17.02 -8.06
N SER A 103 5.17 -16.99 -9.22
CA SER A 103 6.61 -17.19 -9.32
C SER A 103 7.36 -15.99 -8.74
N GLN A 104 8.67 -16.14 -8.52
CA GLN A 104 9.52 -15.02 -8.10
C GLN A 104 9.43 -13.82 -9.07
N GLU A 105 9.41 -14.10 -10.38
CA GLU A 105 9.24 -13.08 -11.44
C GLU A 105 7.91 -12.33 -11.30
N ASP A 106 6.85 -13.00 -10.86
CA ASP A 106 5.55 -12.37 -10.65
C ASP A 106 5.55 -11.41 -9.45
N TYR A 107 6.27 -11.76 -8.38
CA TYR A 107 6.45 -10.86 -7.22
C TYR A 107 7.37 -9.68 -7.55
N GLU A 108 8.37 -9.85 -8.40
CA GLU A 108 9.18 -8.74 -8.91
C GLU A 108 8.32 -7.76 -9.73
N LYS A 109 7.49 -8.27 -10.65
CA LYS A 109 6.54 -7.45 -11.40
C LYS A 109 5.54 -6.73 -10.50
N LEU A 110 5.12 -7.37 -9.40
CA LEU A 110 4.26 -6.72 -8.40
C LEU A 110 5.00 -5.54 -7.75
N ARG A 111 6.23 -5.75 -7.25
CA ARG A 111 7.04 -4.70 -6.63
C ARG A 111 7.28 -3.53 -7.59
N ASP A 112 7.68 -3.82 -8.82
CA ASP A 112 7.99 -2.81 -9.82
C ASP A 112 6.77 -1.96 -10.20
N PHE A 113 5.57 -2.54 -10.08
CA PHE A 113 4.31 -1.81 -10.20
C PHE A 113 3.94 -1.02 -8.93
N GLN A 114 4.28 -1.55 -7.75
CA GLN A 114 3.96 -0.94 -6.46
C GLN A 114 4.76 0.32 -6.15
N ILE A 115 6.04 0.37 -6.52
CA ILE A 115 6.91 1.54 -6.29
C ILE A 115 6.29 2.82 -6.90
N PRO A 116 6.00 2.89 -8.21
CA PRO A 116 5.36 4.07 -8.79
C PRO A 116 3.95 4.28 -8.25
N SER A 117 3.20 3.21 -7.93
CA SER A 117 1.90 3.33 -7.28
C SER A 117 1.99 4.00 -5.91
N GLY A 118 3.00 3.69 -5.10
CA GLY A 118 3.21 4.30 -3.78
C GLY A 118 3.58 5.78 -3.87
N MET A 119 4.38 6.16 -4.88
CA MET A 119 4.67 7.56 -5.18
C MET A 119 3.39 8.32 -5.56
N LEU A 120 2.55 7.73 -6.43
CA LEU A 120 1.27 8.32 -6.81
C LEU A 120 0.31 8.47 -5.63
N VAL A 121 0.17 7.45 -4.79
CA VAL A 121 -0.65 7.50 -3.56
C VAL A 121 -0.18 8.65 -2.65
N THR A 122 1.13 8.80 -2.49
CA THR A 122 1.71 9.89 -1.69
C THR A 122 1.33 11.25 -2.25
N LEU A 123 1.53 11.46 -3.56
CA LEU A 123 1.16 12.70 -4.22
C LEU A 123 -0.34 13.00 -4.11
N MET A 124 -1.20 12.00 -4.32
CA MET A 124 -2.65 12.12 -4.26
C MET A 124 -3.15 12.52 -2.86
N LEU A 125 -2.52 12.00 -1.80
CA LEU A 125 -2.84 12.38 -0.42
C LEU A 125 -2.49 13.85 -0.15
N PHE A 126 -1.37 14.35 -0.68
CA PHE A 126 -1.02 15.78 -0.56
C PHE A 126 -1.92 16.67 -1.41
N ILE A 127 -2.24 16.28 -2.64
CA ILE A 127 -3.22 17.00 -3.48
C ILE A 127 -4.58 17.07 -2.79
N GLY A 128 -4.95 16.02 -2.04
CA GLY A 128 -6.19 16.01 -1.26
C GLY A 128 -6.27 17.12 -0.22
N THR A 129 -5.13 17.71 0.20
CA THR A 129 -5.11 18.79 1.20
C THR A 129 -5.24 20.21 0.62
N ILE A 130 -5.27 20.33 -0.71
CA ILE A 130 -5.39 21.60 -1.46
C ILE A 130 -6.83 21.76 -1.96
#